data_AF-A0A4Y2N1Z8-F1
#
_entry.id   AF-A0A4Y2N1Z8-F1
#
_cell.length_a   1.000
_cell.length_b   1.000
_cell.length_c   1.000
_cell.angle_alpha   90.00
_cell.angle_beta   90.00
_cell.angle_gamma   90.00
#
_symmetry.space_group_name_H-M   'P 1'
#
loop_
_entity.id
_entity.type
_entity.pdbx_description
1 polymer ?
#
loop_
_entity_poly.entity_id
_entity_poly.type
_entity_poly.pdbx_seq_one_letter_code
_entity_poly.pdbx_strand_id
1 'polypeptide(L)'
;WKGQVVNDVNQQNGFFNISFEIVAVIKEGIEKKDLIEGETRHFLVRDNCAPLLKGETYLIMGKDGEKYKNEQGQIWHRYLLDQTSAVHLWTDIRTASDKVLQRILNTVVRQLEKDGCLE
;
A
#
# COMPACT_ATOMS: atom_id res chain seq x y z
N TRP A 1 -4.08 -1.74 2.13
CA TRP A 1 -3.31 -1.50 3.36
C TRP A 1 -3.03 -0.02 3.55
N LYS A 2 -2.82 0.40 4.79
CA LYS A 2 -2.32 1.74 5.12
C LYS A 2 -0.88 1.61 5.61
N GLY A 3 0.02 2.46 5.14
CA GLY A 3 1.43 2.35 5.44
C GLY A 3 2.26 3.52 4.95
N GLN A 4 3.56 3.49 5.22
CA GLN A 4 4.48 4.59 4.96
C GLN A 4 5.54 4.17 3.94
N VAL A 5 5.92 5.09 3.05
CA VAL A 5 7.08 4.89 2.18
C VAL A 5 8.36 5.16 3.00
N VAL A 6 9.19 4.13 3.22
CA VAL A 6 10.34 4.23 4.15
C VAL A 6 11.64 4.62 3.47
N ASN A 7 11.82 4.26 2.20
CA ASN A 7 13.04 4.52 1.44
C ASN A 7 12.79 5.47 0.27
N ASP A 8 13.87 6.08 -0.22
CA ASP A 8 13.84 6.78 -1.49
C ASP A 8 13.45 5.82 -2.61
N VAL A 9 12.60 6.30 -3.51
CA VAL A 9 12.08 5.48 -4.60
C VAL A 9 13.20 5.26 -5.62
N ASN A 10 13.62 4.01 -5.77
CA ASN A 10 14.68 3.62 -6.69
C ASN A 10 14.08 3.25 -8.05
N GLN A 11 14.55 3.87 -9.13
CA GLN A 11 14.18 3.50 -10.49
C GLN A 11 15.09 2.39 -11.02
N GLN A 12 14.52 1.28 -11.45
CA GLN A 12 15.22 0.16 -12.07
C GLN A 12 14.36 -0.45 -13.16
N ASN A 13 14.93 -0.66 -14.36
CA ASN A 13 14.30 -1.39 -15.47
C ASN A 13 12.89 -0.89 -15.87
N GLY A 14 12.65 0.43 -15.83
CA GLY A 14 11.35 1.01 -16.19
C GLY A 14 10.30 0.99 -15.06
N PHE A 15 10.73 0.71 -13.84
CA PHE A 15 9.88 0.69 -12.66
C PHE A 15 10.50 1.46 -11.50
N PHE A 16 9.65 2.07 -10.69
CA PHE A 16 9.96 2.55 -9.36
C PHE A 16 9.72 1.41 -8.36
N ASN A 17 10.74 1.11 -7.55
CA ASN A 17 10.65 0.16 -6.44
C ASN A 17 10.42 0.94 -5.14
N ILE A 18 9.30 0.67 -4.49
CA ILE A 18 8.82 1.39 -3.32
C ILE A 18 8.87 0.42 -2.13
N SER A 19 9.72 0.72 -1.16
CA SER A 19 9.67 0.08 0.17
C SER A 19 8.57 0.71 0.99
N PHE A 20 7.57 -0.09 1.34
CA PHE A 20 6.37 0.35 2.05
C PHE A 20 6.19 -0.44 3.34
N GLU A 21 6.29 0.23 4.47
CA GLU A 21 6.03 -0.34 5.78
C GLU A 21 4.53 -0.37 6.05
N ILE A 22 3.99 -1.54 6.33
CA ILE A 22 2.56 -1.73 6.55
C ILE A 22 2.23 -1.37 7.98
N VAL A 23 1.61 -0.20 8.18
CA VAL A 23 1.20 0.29 9.50
C VAL A 23 -0.13 -0.33 9.93
N ALA A 24 -1.04 -0.59 8.99
CA ALA A 24 -2.31 -1.25 9.28
C ALA A 24 -2.86 -2.04 8.08
N VAL A 25 -3.31 -3.26 8.35
CA VAL A 25 -4.02 -4.12 7.41
C VAL A 25 -5.51 -3.88 7.56
N ILE A 26 -6.04 -3.06 6.65
CA ILE A 26 -7.48 -2.73 6.56
C ILE A 26 -8.30 -3.95 6.15
N LYS A 27 -7.77 -4.72 5.19
CA LYS A 27 -8.34 -5.96 4.67
C LYS A 27 -7.18 -6.89 4.31
N GLU A 28 -7.29 -8.14 4.75
CA GLU A 28 -6.33 -9.19 4.38
C GLU A 28 -6.48 -9.57 2.90
N GLY A 29 -5.35 -9.92 2.30
CA GLY A 29 -5.31 -10.53 0.98
C GLY A 29 -4.81 -11.96 1.09
N ILE A 30 -3.91 -12.34 0.19
CA ILE A 30 -3.18 -13.61 0.29
C ILE A 30 -2.27 -13.68 1.53
N GLU A 31 -1.78 -12.54 1.99
CA GLU A 31 -0.97 -12.42 3.20
C GLU A 31 -1.85 -12.06 4.42
N LYS A 32 -1.57 -12.75 5.55
CA LYS A 32 -2.31 -12.61 6.81
C LYS A 32 -1.81 -11.43 7.64
N LYS A 33 -2.73 -10.77 8.34
CA LYS A 33 -2.49 -9.52 9.08
C LYS A 33 -1.35 -9.65 10.08
N ASP A 34 -1.36 -10.72 10.87
CA ASP A 34 -0.39 -11.04 11.91
C ASP A 34 1.03 -11.26 11.38
N LEU A 35 1.18 -11.52 10.08
CA LEU A 35 2.48 -11.75 9.44
C LEU A 35 3.04 -10.50 8.74
N ILE A 36 2.23 -9.47 8.51
CA ILE A 36 2.62 -8.35 7.65
C ILE A 36 2.48 -6.97 8.30
N GLU A 37 1.71 -6.82 9.38
CA GLU A 37 1.70 -5.55 10.13
C GLU A 37 3.07 -5.30 10.78
N GLY A 38 3.62 -4.10 10.55
CA GLY A 38 4.98 -3.72 10.95
C GLY A 38 6.07 -4.17 9.97
N GLU A 39 5.73 -4.97 8.96
CA GLU A 39 6.69 -5.45 7.97
C GLU A 39 6.77 -4.52 6.75
N THR A 40 7.91 -4.58 6.06
CA THR A 40 8.10 -3.88 4.79
C THR A 40 7.74 -4.78 3.61
N ARG A 41 7.01 -4.23 2.64
CA ARG A 41 6.76 -4.86 1.34
C ARG A 41 7.25 -3.98 0.21
N HIS A 42 7.58 -4.63 -0.91
CA HIS A 42 8.04 -3.96 -2.12
C HIS A 42 6.89 -3.86 -3.13
N PHE A 43 6.56 -2.62 -3.46
CA PHE A 43 5.67 -2.30 -4.58
C PHE A 43 6.49 -1.90 -5.79
N LEU A 44 6.08 -2.39 -6.95
CA LEU A 44 6.56 -1.91 -8.24
C LEU A 44 5.48 -1.01 -8.86
N VAL A 45 5.88 0.13 -9.38
CA VAL A 45 5.03 0.99 -10.22
C VAL A 45 5.80 1.38 -11.46
N ARG A 46 5.13 1.56 -12.60
CA ARG A 46 5.77 2.04 -13.83
C ARG A 46 6.38 3.42 -13.60
N ASP A 47 7.54 3.66 -14.18
CA ASP A 47 8.30 4.91 -13.99
C ASP A 47 7.67 6.14 -14.67
N ASN A 48 6.66 5.95 -15.52
CA ASN A 48 5.85 7.01 -16.10
C ASN A 48 4.70 7.47 -15.17
N CYS A 49 4.53 6.83 -14.01
CA CYS A 49 3.58 7.27 -12.98
C CYS A 49 4.23 8.29 -12.02
N ALA A 50 3.42 9.08 -11.33
CA ALA A 50 3.92 9.96 -10.27
C ALA A 50 4.56 9.12 -9.14
N PRO A 51 5.77 9.47 -8.67
CA PRO A 51 6.43 8.73 -7.60
C PRO A 51 5.72 8.96 -6.26
N LEU A 52 5.70 7.93 -5.42
CA LEU A 52 5.30 8.11 -4.02
C LEU A 52 6.44 8.78 -3.24
N LEU A 53 6.08 9.66 -2.32
CA LEU A 53 7.05 10.43 -1.56
C LEU A 53 7.49 9.68 -0.29
N LYS A 54 8.80 9.64 -0.05
CA LYS A 54 9.39 9.11 1.19
C LYS A 54 8.86 9.85 2.41
N GLY A 55 8.58 9.11 3.48
CA GLY A 55 8.05 9.62 4.74
C GLY A 55 6.54 9.88 4.73
N GLU A 56 5.90 9.87 3.56
CA GLU A 56 4.45 10.05 3.47
C GLU A 56 3.70 8.73 3.71
N THR A 57 2.50 8.86 4.28
CA THR A 57 1.60 7.72 4.52
C THR A 57 0.58 7.64 3.40
N TYR A 58 0.31 6.43 2.92
CA TYR A 58 -0.68 6.18 1.87
C TYR A 58 -1.65 5.08 2.29
N LEU A 59 -2.88 5.18 1.76
CA LEU A 59 -3.78 4.06 1.61
C LEU A 59 -3.59 3.48 0.20
N ILE A 60 -3.15 2.23 0.14
CA ILE A 60 -2.96 1.48 -1.11
C ILE A 60 -3.96 0.32 -1.11
N MET A 61 -4.81 0.25 -2.14
CA MET A 61 -5.73 -0.86 -2.39
C MET A 61 -5.46 -1.39 -3.79
N GLY A 62 -5.50 -2.70 -3.98
CA GLY A 62 -5.18 -3.31 -5.27
C GLY A 62 -5.37 -4.81 -5.22
N LYS A 63 -4.78 -5.48 -6.21
CA LYS A 63 -4.79 -6.95 -6.30
C LYS A 63 -3.68 -7.57 -5.44
N ASP A 64 -3.87 -8.84 -5.12
CA ASP A 64 -2.84 -9.63 -4.44
C ASP A 64 -1.55 -9.71 -5.27
N GLY A 65 -0.44 -9.83 -4.55
CA GLY A 65 0.88 -9.92 -5.13
C GLY A 65 1.20 -11.30 -5.68
N GLU A 66 2.12 -11.34 -6.63
CA GLU A 66 2.61 -12.60 -7.20
C GLU A 66 3.70 -13.20 -6.32
N LYS A 67 3.63 -14.52 -6.10
CA LYS A 67 4.63 -15.27 -5.34
C LYS A 67 5.95 -15.33 -6.10
N TYR A 68 7.04 -15.06 -5.41
CA TYR A 68 8.39 -15.31 -5.91
C TYR A 68 9.27 -15.89 -4.80
N LYS A 69 10.34 -16.59 -5.18
CA LYS A 69 11.38 -17.01 -4.23
C LYS A 69 12.44 -15.92 -4.18
N ASN A 70 12.77 -15.43 -2.98
CA ASN A 70 13.92 -14.54 -2.80
C ASN A 70 15.24 -15.33 -2.93
N GLU A 71 16.37 -14.62 -2.88
CA GLU A 71 17.71 -15.20 -2.98
C GLU A 71 18.02 -16.25 -1.89
N GLN A 72 17.31 -16.18 -0.76
CA GLN A 72 17.43 -17.10 0.37
C GLN A 72 16.46 -18.28 0.29
N GLY A 73 15.71 -18.42 -0.82
CA GLY A 73 14.73 -19.49 -1.06
C GLY A 73 13.39 -19.32 -0.33
N GLN A 74 13.17 -18.21 0.37
CA GLN A 74 11.92 -17.90 1.05
C GLN A 74 10.87 -17.42 0.04
N ILE A 75 9.60 -17.77 0.28
CA ILE A 75 8.48 -17.30 -0.55
C ILE A 75 8.08 -15.90 -0.08
N TRP A 76 8.16 -14.95 -1.00
CA TRP A 76 7.75 -13.56 -0.83
C TRP A 76 6.68 -13.20 -1.85
N HIS A 77 5.95 -12.11 -1.62
CA HIS A 77 4.96 -11.59 -2.54
C HIS A 77 5.42 -10.24 -3.09
N ARG A 78 5.33 -10.07 -4.41
CA ARG A 78 5.64 -8.82 -5.10
C ARG A 78 4.34 -8.18 -5.57
N TYR A 79 4.16 -6.91 -5.24
CA TYR A 79 2.94 -6.17 -5.56
C TYR A 79 3.18 -5.20 -6.72
N LEU A 80 2.31 -5.23 -7.71
CA LEU A 80 2.32 -4.30 -8.83
C LEU A 80 1.21 -3.26 -8.63
N LEU A 81 1.58 -1.98 -8.60
CA LEU A 81 0.64 -0.88 -8.67
C LEU A 81 0.36 -0.58 -10.14
N ASP A 82 -0.86 -0.88 -10.55
CA ASP A 82 -1.36 -0.69 -11.91
C ASP A 82 -2.64 0.16 -11.93
N GLN A 83 -3.26 0.27 -13.10
CA GLN A 83 -4.52 1.02 -13.29
C GLN A 83 -5.71 0.51 -12.46
N THR A 84 -5.61 -0.68 -11.86
CA THR A 84 -6.64 -1.24 -10.97
C THR A 84 -6.35 -0.98 -9.49
N SER A 85 -5.20 -0.36 -9.19
CA SER A 85 -4.80 0.01 -7.85
C SER A 85 -5.30 1.42 -7.50
N ALA A 86 -5.85 1.58 -6.30
CA ALA A 86 -6.17 2.87 -5.72
C ALA A 86 -5.05 3.27 -4.75
N VAL A 87 -4.43 4.42 -4.99
CA VAL A 87 -3.35 4.96 -4.15
C VAL A 87 -3.75 6.37 -3.73
N HIS A 88 -3.92 6.57 -2.43
CA HIS A 88 -4.32 7.86 -1.86
C HIS A 88 -3.37 8.27 -0.75
N LEU A 89 -2.88 9.51 -0.82
CA LEU A 89 -2.16 10.12 0.30
C LEU A 89 -3.09 10.14 1.52
N TRP A 90 -2.58 9.67 2.66
CA TRP A 90 -3.32 9.56 3.90
C TRP A 90 -2.80 10.57 4.91
N THR A 91 -3.65 11.51 5.32
CA THR A 91 -3.30 12.61 6.22
C THR A 91 -4.21 12.65 7.44
N ASP A 92 -3.78 13.34 8.51
CA ASP A 92 -4.70 13.67 9.59
C ASP A 92 -5.76 14.65 9.06
N ILE A 93 -7.03 14.46 9.41
CA ILE A 93 -8.14 15.32 8.95
C ILE A 93 -7.93 16.81 9.28
N ARG A 94 -7.14 17.12 10.30
CA ARG A 94 -6.80 18.49 10.70
C ARG A 94 -5.83 19.15 9.72
N THR A 95 -4.94 18.36 9.12
CA THR A 95 -3.89 18.84 8.20
C THR A 95 -4.15 18.50 6.73
N ALA A 96 -5.18 17.69 6.44
CA ALA A 96 -5.58 17.32 5.09
C ALA A 96 -5.87 18.55 4.23
N SER A 97 -5.23 18.61 3.06
CA SER A 97 -5.54 19.61 2.02
C SER A 97 -6.97 19.44 1.50
N ASP A 98 -7.39 18.20 1.27
CA ASP A 98 -8.77 17.83 0.98
C ASP A 98 -9.42 17.09 2.15
N LYS A 99 -10.13 17.86 2.99
CA LYS A 99 -10.83 17.33 4.16
C LYS A 99 -12.03 16.46 3.79
N VAL A 100 -12.64 16.68 2.63
CA VAL A 100 -13.80 15.88 2.20
C VAL A 100 -13.32 14.50 1.80
N LEU A 101 -12.30 14.43 0.96
CA LEU A 101 -11.68 13.16 0.57
C LEU A 101 -11.19 12.39 1.81
N GLN A 102 -10.45 13.04 2.72
CA GLN A 102 -9.94 12.35 3.91
C GLN A 102 -11.06 11.81 4.81
N ARG A 103 -12.21 12.50 4.94
CA ARG A 103 -13.38 11.95 5.66
C ARG A 103 -13.98 10.73 4.97
N ILE A 104 -14.07 10.75 3.64
CA ILE A 104 -14.56 9.61 2.86
C ILE A 104 -13.63 8.42 3.06
N LEU A 105 -12.32 8.63 2.91
CA LEU A 105 -11.31 7.58 3.12
C LEU A 105 -11.38 7.00 4.54
N ASN A 106 -11.49 7.84 5.57
CA ASN A 106 -11.67 7.41 6.96
C ASN A 106 -12.94 6.55 7.14
N THR A 107 -14.03 6.94 6.47
CA THR A 107 -15.31 6.22 6.55
C THR A 107 -15.22 4.86 5.87
N VAL A 108 -14.69 4.83 4.64
CA VAL A 108 -14.51 3.59 3.87
C VAL A 108 -13.61 2.61 4.62
N VAL A 109 -12.48 3.08 5.16
CA VAL A 109 -11.57 2.23 5.94
C VAL A 109 -12.27 1.64 7.16
N ARG A 110 -12.97 2.45 7.96
CA ARG A 110 -13.71 1.96 9.13
C ARG A 110 -14.78 0.93 8.76
N GLN A 111 -15.47 1.15 7.65
CA GLN A 111 -16.50 0.24 7.16
C GLN A 111 -15.90 -1.10 6.75
N LEU A 112 -14.78 -1.08 6.02
CA LEU A 112 -14.07 -2.29 5.59
C LEU A 112 -13.50 -3.07 6.77
N GLU A 113 -12.93 -2.38 7.78
CA GLU A 113 -12.39 -3.03 8.98
C GLU A 113 -13.48 -3.71 9.81
N LYS A 114 -14.68 -3.11 9.88
CA LYS A 114 -15.77 -3.61 10.72
C LYS A 114 -16.56 -4.72 10.04
N ASP A 115 -16.98 -4.46 8.80
CA ASP A 115 -18.02 -5.26 8.13
C ASP A 115 -17.47 -6.01 6.89
N GLY A 116 -16.22 -5.77 6.49
CA GLY A 116 -15.64 -6.39 5.30
C GLY A 116 -16.32 -5.97 4.00
N CYS A 117 -16.47 -6.90 3.06
CA CYS A 117 -17.32 -6.72 1.88
C CYS A 117 -18.59 -7.57 2.07
N LEU A 118 -19.76 -7.03 1.68
CA LEU A 118 -20.96 -7.85 1.54
C LEU A 118 -20.74 -8.82 0.39
N GLU A 119 -20.81 -10.12 0.67
CA GLU A 119 -20.78 -11.21 -0.33
C GLU A 119 -22.12 -11.34 -1.07
#